data_AF-T1AR24-F1
#
_entry.id   AF-T1AR24-F1
#
_cell.length_a   1.000
_cell.length_b   1.000
_cell.length_c   1.000
_cell.angle_alpha   90.00
_cell.angle_beta   90.00
_cell.angle_gamma   90.00
#
_symmetry.space_group_name_H-M   'P 1'
#
loop_
_entity.id
_entity.type
_entity.pdbx_description
1 polymer ?
#
loop_
_entity_poly.entity_id
_entity_poly.type
_entity_poly.pdbx_seq_one_letter_code
_entity_poly.pdbx_strand_id
1 'polypeptide(L)'
;MRTLVGFGTRHTLSETASNTRGIGAARRWVKSRFAAISSDCGGCLQIITPAQTFTGPRIPRPTEVQDVVAILRGTSDPQRVIVITGHLDSRVTDIMNSTSDAPGADDDGSGVAAVIEAARVLSKYR
;
A
#
# COMPACT_ATOMS: atom_id res chain seq x y z
N MET A 1 -7.74 6.91 -6.42
CA MET A 1 -7.06 6.77 -7.72
C MET A 1 -6.12 7.92 -8.06
N ARG A 2 -6.61 9.16 -8.27
CA ARG A 2 -5.77 10.32 -8.65
C ARG A 2 -4.56 10.53 -7.74
N THR A 3 -4.69 10.33 -6.43
CA THR A 3 -3.57 10.48 -5.49
C THR A 3 -2.46 9.45 -5.69
N LEU A 4 -2.80 8.16 -5.92
CA LEU A 4 -1.79 7.12 -6.16
C LEU A 4 -0.98 7.39 -7.44
N VAL A 5 -1.68 7.82 -8.49
CA VAL A 5 -1.09 8.23 -9.78
C VAL A 5 -0.21 9.47 -9.61
N GLY A 6 -0.60 10.38 -8.70
CA GLY A 6 0.07 11.66 -8.46
C GLY A 6 1.42 11.58 -7.74
N PHE A 7 1.81 10.42 -7.20
CA PHE A 7 3.13 10.25 -6.57
C PHE A 7 4.28 10.17 -7.58
N GLY A 8 3.99 10.29 -8.88
CA GLY A 8 4.94 10.21 -9.99
C GLY A 8 5.38 8.78 -10.27
N THR A 9 6.03 8.15 -9.30
CA THR A 9 6.40 6.73 -9.33
C THR A 9 6.20 6.11 -7.95
N ARG A 10 5.91 4.81 -7.92
CA ARG A 10 5.88 4.00 -6.70
C ARG A 10 6.90 2.87 -6.78
N HIS A 11 7.97 3.04 -7.56
CA HIS A 11 9.01 2.03 -7.69
C HIS A 11 9.58 1.63 -6.32
N THR A 12 9.83 0.34 -6.10
CA THR A 12 10.34 -0.18 -4.82
C THR A 12 11.63 0.50 -4.36
N LEU A 13 12.50 0.90 -5.30
CA LEU A 13 13.75 1.64 -5.06
C LEU A 13 13.61 3.18 -5.14
N SER A 14 12.40 3.71 -5.29
CA SER A 14 12.18 5.17 -5.30
C SER A 14 12.38 5.75 -3.91
N GLU A 15 12.56 7.07 -3.82
CA GLU A 15 12.81 7.71 -2.53
C GLU A 15 11.65 7.56 -1.54
N THR A 16 11.98 7.60 -0.25
CA THR A 16 11.03 7.33 0.83
C THR A 16 10.73 8.52 1.74
N ALA A 17 11.52 9.60 1.65
CA ALA A 17 11.45 10.74 2.55
C ALA A 17 10.38 11.76 2.14
N SER A 18 10.19 11.98 0.85
CA SER A 18 9.25 12.94 0.27
C SER A 18 7.82 12.64 0.66
N ASN A 19 7.04 13.67 0.96
CA ASN A 19 5.63 13.54 1.27
C ASN A 19 4.74 13.50 0.01
N THR A 20 5.31 13.77 -1.17
CA THR A 20 4.55 13.95 -2.41
C THR A 20 5.02 13.08 -3.56
N ARG A 21 6.17 12.41 -3.45
CA ARG A 21 6.73 11.55 -4.50
C ARG A 21 7.27 10.24 -3.94
N GLY A 22 7.21 9.18 -4.73
CA GLY A 22 7.87 7.91 -4.42
C GLY A 22 7.04 6.97 -3.56
N ILE A 23 7.59 5.77 -3.36
CA ILE A 23 6.94 4.68 -2.63
C ILE A 23 6.71 5.04 -1.16
N GLY A 24 7.57 5.85 -0.55
CA GLY A 24 7.39 6.29 0.84
C GLY A 24 6.14 7.15 1.03
N ALA A 25 5.92 8.13 0.14
CA ALA A 25 4.71 8.95 0.15
C ALA A 25 3.46 8.08 -0.02
N ALA A 26 3.50 7.13 -0.96
CA ALA A 26 2.40 6.22 -1.25
C ALA A 26 2.05 5.33 -0.05
N ARG A 27 3.04 4.70 0.61
CA ARG A 27 2.85 3.87 1.82
C ARG A 27 2.16 4.66 2.94
N ARG A 28 2.67 5.88 3.23
CA ARG A 28 2.08 6.76 4.25
C ARG A 28 0.65 7.15 3.92
N TRP A 29 0.36 7.43 2.65
CA TRP A 29 -0.98 7.76 2.21
C TRP A 29 -1.95 6.58 2.39
N VAL A 30 -1.60 5.37 1.93
CA VAL A 30 -2.45 4.17 2.13
C VAL A 30 -2.68 3.92 3.62
N LYS A 31 -1.64 4.03 4.45
CA LYS A 31 -1.76 3.91 5.91
C LYS A 31 -2.76 4.92 6.49
N SER A 32 -2.70 6.18 6.05
CA SER A 32 -3.66 7.21 6.48
C SER A 32 -5.09 6.92 6.02
N ARG A 33 -5.28 6.30 4.85
CA ARG A 33 -6.60 5.91 4.37
C ARG A 33 -7.20 4.82 5.26
N PHE A 34 -6.44 3.79 5.60
CA PHE A 34 -6.90 2.79 6.55
C PHE A 34 -7.14 3.37 7.94
N ALA A 35 -6.31 4.30 8.40
CA ALA A 35 -6.49 4.96 9.70
C ALA A 35 -7.79 5.77 9.75
N ALA A 36 -8.10 6.52 8.68
CA ALA A 36 -9.36 7.25 8.55
C ALA A 36 -10.56 6.29 8.58
N ILE A 37 -10.51 5.19 7.81
CA ILE A 37 -11.57 4.18 7.81
C ILE A 37 -11.74 3.57 9.22
N SER A 38 -10.63 3.27 9.90
CA SER A 38 -10.66 2.76 11.28
C SER A 38 -11.34 3.75 12.22
N SER A 39 -11.02 5.03 12.12
CA SER A 39 -11.66 6.10 12.91
C SER A 39 -13.17 6.15 12.68
N ASP A 40 -13.61 6.05 11.42
CA ASP A 40 -15.03 6.09 11.05
C ASP A 40 -15.84 4.91 11.62
N CYS A 41 -15.19 3.78 11.93
CA CYS A 41 -15.81 2.59 12.54
C CYS A 41 -15.48 2.43 14.05
N GLY A 42 -14.99 3.46 14.72
CA GLY A 42 -14.69 3.43 16.16
C GLY A 42 -13.45 2.61 16.52
N GLY A 43 -12.42 2.63 15.66
CA GLY A 43 -11.14 1.93 15.87
C GLY A 43 -11.19 0.45 15.51
N CYS A 44 -12.07 0.04 14.59
CA CYS A 44 -12.29 -1.38 14.30
C CYS A 44 -11.15 -2.08 13.53
N LEU A 45 -10.29 -1.32 12.85
CA LEU A 45 -9.16 -1.87 12.08
C LEU A 45 -7.86 -1.76 12.87
N GLN A 46 -7.16 -2.88 13.01
CA GLN A 46 -5.75 -2.89 13.39
C GLN A 46 -4.89 -2.65 12.15
N ILE A 47 -4.01 -1.65 12.19
CA ILE A 47 -3.17 -1.30 11.05
C ILE A 47 -1.72 -1.61 11.39
N ILE A 48 -1.08 -2.45 10.58
CA ILE A 48 0.33 -2.84 10.75
C ILE A 48 1.11 -2.58 9.46
N THR A 49 2.41 -2.37 9.60
CA THR A 49 3.33 -2.10 8.48
C THR A 49 4.54 -3.03 8.58
N PRO A 50 4.37 -4.34 8.31
CA PRO A 50 5.50 -5.25 8.31
C PRO A 50 6.52 -4.79 7.27
N ALA A 51 7.79 -4.90 7.61
CA ALA A 51 8.89 -4.47 6.77
C ALA A 51 10.06 -5.43 6.88
N GLN A 52 10.78 -5.60 5.78
CA GLN A 52 12.00 -6.39 5.71
C GLN A 52 12.98 -5.75 4.72
N THR A 53 14.26 -5.83 5.04
CA THR A 53 15.33 -5.37 4.16
C THR A 53 15.76 -6.49 3.21
N PHE A 54 15.82 -6.17 1.92
CA PHE A 54 16.25 -7.09 0.87
C PHE A 54 17.47 -6.54 0.12
N THR A 55 18.26 -7.46 -0.43
CA THR A 55 19.35 -7.18 -1.37
C THR A 55 19.34 -8.28 -2.43
N GLY A 56 19.54 -7.94 -3.70
CA GLY A 56 19.57 -8.90 -4.81
C GLY A 56 19.76 -8.24 -6.17
N PRO A 57 19.68 -9.01 -7.28
CA PRO A 57 19.96 -8.49 -8.63
C PRO A 57 19.10 -7.28 -9.04
N ARG A 58 17.87 -7.17 -8.52
CA ARG A 58 16.95 -6.04 -8.76
C ARG A 58 16.85 -5.07 -7.57
N ILE A 59 17.61 -5.32 -6.51
CA ILE A 59 17.70 -4.51 -5.29
C ILE A 59 19.20 -4.41 -4.94
N PRO A 60 19.98 -3.62 -5.71
CA PRO A 60 21.45 -3.67 -5.64
C PRO A 60 22.01 -3.06 -4.35
N ARG A 61 21.17 -2.36 -3.58
CA ARG A 61 21.51 -1.80 -2.27
C ARG A 61 20.45 -2.28 -1.27
N PRO A 62 20.83 -2.53 0.01
CA PRO A 62 19.88 -2.89 1.05
C PRO A 62 18.69 -1.94 1.04
N THR A 63 17.49 -2.46 0.75
CA THR A 63 16.28 -1.66 0.63
C THR A 63 15.20 -2.24 1.52
N GLU A 64 14.61 -1.37 2.35
CA GLU A 64 13.44 -1.72 3.16
C GLU A 64 12.18 -1.77 2.28
N VAL A 65 11.65 -2.98 2.15
CA VAL A 65 10.35 -3.23 1.53
C VAL A 65 9.33 -3.35 2.65
N GLN A 66 8.23 -2.60 2.52
CA GLN A 66 7.21 -2.47 3.54
C GLN A 66 5.83 -2.56 2.91
N ASP A 67 4.97 -3.37 3.53
CA ASP A 67 3.55 -3.44 3.23
C ASP A 67 2.74 -2.56 4.18
N VAL A 68 1.49 -2.29 3.80
CA VAL A 68 0.51 -1.62 4.66
C VAL A 68 -0.72 -2.51 4.73
N VAL A 69 -1.00 -3.02 5.93
CA VAL A 69 -2.05 -4.02 6.14
C VAL A 69 -3.09 -3.48 7.13
N ALA A 70 -4.36 -3.58 6.77
CA ALA A 70 -5.48 -3.34 7.67
C ALA A 70 -6.18 -4.66 8.00
N ILE A 71 -6.37 -4.92 9.28
CA ILE A 71 -6.95 -6.16 9.80
C ILE A 71 -8.27 -5.84 10.48
N LEU A 72 -9.36 -6.34 9.90
CA LEU A 72 -10.67 -6.40 10.54
C LEU A 72 -10.83 -7.78 11.19
N ARG A 73 -10.95 -7.85 12.52
CA ARG A 73 -11.10 -9.12 13.23
C ARG A 73 -12.56 -9.61 13.14
N GLY A 74 -12.73 -10.87 12.73
CA GLY A 74 -14.03 -11.54 12.75
C GLY A 74 -14.55 -11.71 14.18
N THR A 75 -15.87 -11.64 14.34
CA THR A 75 -16.57 -11.74 15.63
C THR A 75 -16.97 -13.18 15.98
N SER A 76 -17.30 -14.01 14.99
CA SER A 76 -17.76 -15.40 15.18
C SER A 76 -16.64 -16.45 15.07
N ASP A 77 -15.73 -16.29 14.10
CA ASP A 77 -14.61 -17.20 13.85
C ASP A 77 -13.30 -16.39 13.65
N PRO A 78 -12.66 -15.93 14.73
CA PRO A 78 -11.50 -15.03 14.65
C PRO A 78 -10.23 -15.71 14.14
N GLN A 79 -10.21 -17.04 14.00
CA GLN A 79 -9.08 -17.78 13.44
C GLN A 79 -9.18 -17.91 11.91
N ARG A 80 -10.37 -17.70 11.33
CA ARG A 80 -10.55 -17.68 9.89
C ARG A 80 -10.07 -16.37 9.30
N VAL A 81 -9.14 -16.46 8.35
CA VAL A 81 -8.56 -15.30 7.67
C VAL A 81 -8.94 -15.31 6.21
N ILE A 82 -9.42 -14.16 5.72
CA ILE A 82 -9.61 -13.88 4.30
C ILE A 82 -8.63 -12.76 3.96
N VAL A 83 -7.84 -12.95 2.90
CA VAL A 83 -6.86 -11.96 2.45
C VAL A 83 -7.30 -11.41 1.11
N ILE A 84 -7.38 -10.08 1.02
CA ILE A 84 -7.61 -9.34 -0.22
C ILE A 84 -6.36 -8.47 -0.42
N THR A 85 -5.71 -8.59 -1.58
CA THR A 85 -4.42 -7.94 -1.85
C THR A 85 -4.44 -7.11 -3.12
N GLY A 86 -3.48 -6.19 -3.22
CA GLY A 86 -3.09 -5.44 -4.40
C GLY A 86 -1.67 -4.92 -4.18
N HIS A 87 -0.83 -4.84 -5.21
CA HIS A 87 0.54 -4.39 -5.04
C HIS A 87 0.65 -2.87 -5.19
N LEU A 88 1.42 -2.24 -4.31
CA LEU A 88 1.49 -0.78 -4.25
C LEU A 88 2.49 -0.20 -5.23
N ASP A 89 3.54 -0.94 -5.54
CA ASP A 89 4.63 -0.46 -6.37
C ASP A 89 4.22 -0.31 -7.84
N SER A 90 4.97 0.50 -8.57
CA SER A 90 4.81 0.68 -10.01
C SER A 90 6.18 0.88 -10.64
N ARG A 91 6.28 0.58 -11.94
CA ARG A 91 7.54 0.76 -12.68
C ARG A 91 7.28 1.12 -14.13
N VAL A 92 8.31 1.67 -14.76
CA VAL A 92 8.40 1.76 -16.22
C VAL A 92 9.00 0.46 -16.78
N THR A 93 9.15 0.40 -18.11
CA THR A 93 9.71 -0.78 -18.80
C THR A 93 11.10 -1.16 -18.30
N ASP A 94 11.99 -0.17 -18.12
CA ASP A 94 13.28 -0.39 -17.48
C ASP A 94 13.07 -0.69 -15.99
N ILE A 95 13.39 -1.92 -15.61
CA ILE A 95 13.16 -2.46 -14.29
C ILE A 95 14.00 -1.77 -13.21
N MET A 96 15.10 -1.10 -13.58
CA MET A 96 15.99 -0.44 -12.65
C MET A 96 15.76 1.07 -12.57
N ASN A 97 14.87 1.61 -13.39
CA ASN A 97 14.56 3.03 -13.39
C ASN A 97 13.56 3.36 -12.28
N SER A 98 14.09 3.85 -11.17
CA SER A 98 13.32 4.25 -9.98
C SER A 98 12.89 5.71 -9.95
N THR A 99 13.21 6.49 -10.98
CA THR A 99 13.01 7.94 -10.99
C THR A 99 11.99 8.42 -12.00
N SER A 100 11.86 7.74 -13.16
CA SER A 100 10.86 8.07 -14.18
C SER A 100 9.45 7.94 -13.63
N ASP A 101 8.55 8.79 -14.14
CA ASP A 101 7.13 8.69 -13.81
C ASP A 101 6.57 7.34 -14.28
N ALA A 102 6.02 6.61 -13.33
CA ALA A 102 5.32 5.34 -13.50
C ALA A 102 3.96 5.48 -12.80
N PRO A 103 2.96 6.10 -13.46
CA PRO A 103 1.68 6.39 -12.83
C PRO A 103 0.99 5.12 -12.29
N GLY A 104 1.22 3.97 -12.95
CA GLY A 104 0.78 2.65 -12.50
C GLY A 104 -0.70 2.64 -12.16
N ALA A 105 -1.52 3.17 -13.07
CA ALA A 105 -2.91 3.42 -12.76
C ALA A 105 -3.66 2.09 -12.61
N ASP A 106 -3.56 1.25 -13.63
CA ASP A 106 -4.15 -0.08 -13.60
C ASP A 106 -3.21 -1.14 -12.99
N ASP A 107 -1.90 -0.89 -13.02
CA ASP A 107 -0.85 -1.78 -12.52
C ASP A 107 -0.07 -1.12 -11.36
N ASP A 108 -0.45 -1.34 -10.10
CA ASP A 108 -1.75 -1.88 -9.62
C ASP A 108 -2.48 -0.85 -8.73
N GLY A 109 -2.51 0.40 -9.20
CA GLY A 109 -3.24 1.46 -8.52
C GLY A 109 -4.73 1.17 -8.37
N SER A 110 -5.31 0.40 -9.29
CA SER A 110 -6.71 -0.03 -9.30
C SER A 110 -6.98 -1.09 -8.22
N GLY A 111 -6.13 -2.11 -8.09
CA GLY A 111 -6.22 -3.12 -7.03
C GLY A 111 -6.03 -2.52 -5.64
N VAL A 112 -5.06 -1.61 -5.45
CA VAL A 112 -4.91 -0.88 -4.18
C VAL A 112 -6.18 -0.07 -3.86
N ALA A 113 -6.78 0.59 -4.85
CA ALA A 113 -8.02 1.32 -4.65
C ALA A 113 -9.18 0.37 -4.27
N ALA A 114 -9.27 -0.80 -4.89
CA ALA A 114 -10.27 -1.82 -4.57
C ALA A 114 -10.11 -2.34 -3.13
N VAL A 115 -8.89 -2.61 -2.66
CA VAL A 115 -8.62 -3.05 -1.28
C VAL A 115 -9.01 -1.98 -0.26
N ILE A 116 -8.67 -0.71 -0.52
CA ILE A 116 -9.06 0.41 0.35
C ILE A 116 -10.58 0.53 0.43
N GLU A 117 -11.27 0.40 -0.70
CA GLU A 117 -12.73 0.49 -0.74
C GLU A 117 -13.40 -0.73 -0.07
N ALA A 118 -12.87 -1.93 -0.28
CA ALA A 118 -13.33 -3.13 0.42
C ALA A 118 -13.21 -2.95 1.93
N ALA A 119 -12.09 -2.44 2.45
CA ALA A 119 -11.94 -2.13 3.87
C ALA A 119 -12.98 -1.12 4.36
N ARG A 120 -13.25 -0.06 3.57
CA ARG A 120 -14.27 0.95 3.89
C ARG A 120 -15.68 0.35 3.97
N VAL A 121 -16.05 -0.50 3.03
CA VAL A 121 -17.38 -1.13 3.00
C VAL A 121 -17.50 -2.19 4.11
N LEU A 122 -16.55 -3.12 4.20
CA LEU A 122 -16.58 -4.24 5.14
C LEU A 122 -16.50 -3.79 6.61
N SER A 123 -15.80 -2.69 6.90
CA SER A 123 -15.75 -2.12 8.27
C SER A 123 -17.12 -1.75 8.87
N LYS A 124 -18.15 -1.62 8.02
CA LYS A 124 -19.54 -1.34 8.43
C LYS A 124 -20.35 -2.60 8.78
N TYR A 125 -19.84 -3.79 8.44
CA TYR A 125 -20.54 -5.06 8.60
C TYR A 125 -19.85 -5.93 9.66
N ARG A 126 -19.86 -5.46 10.90
CA ARG A 126 -19.26 -6.15 12.05
C ARG A 126 -20.25 -7.05 12.77
#